data_AF-A0A7V2UK22-F1
#
_entry.id   AF-A0A7V2UK22-F1
#
_cell.length_a   1.000
_cell.length_b   1.000
_cell.length_c   1.000
_cell.angle_alpha   90.00
_cell.angle_beta   90.00
_cell.angle_gamma   90.00
#
_symmetry.space_group_name_H-M   'P 1'
#
loop_
_entity.id
_entity.type
_entity.pdbx_description
1 polymer ?
#
loop_
_entity_poly.entity_id
_entity_poly.type
_entity_poly.pdbx_seq_one_letter_code
_entity_poly.pdbx_strand_id
1 'polypeptide(L)' 'MKIALDPYMIRHLPLSELPDTVAALGYDQIELSPRSDFLDWWVMPRATKERMAGFKAAMKAS' A
#
# COMPACT_ATOMS: atom_id res chain seq x y z
N MET A 1 -10.40 17.28 -7.96
CA MET A 1 -10.90 16.36 -6.92
C MET A 1 -9.97 15.15 -6.89
N LYS A 2 -9.50 14.68 -5.73
CA LYS A 2 -8.68 13.47 -5.62
C LYS A 2 -9.55 12.33 -5.10
N ILE A 3 -9.52 11.18 -5.76
CA ILE A 3 -10.19 9.95 -5.32
C ILE A 3 -9.09 8.95 -4.98
N ALA A 4 -9.13 8.40 -3.76
CA ALA A 4 -8.21 7.36 -3.32
C ALA A 4 -8.94 6.02 -3.24
N LEU A 5 -8.24 4.94 -3.57
CA LEU A 5 -8.71 3.59 -3.36
C LEU A 5 -8.13 3.05 -2.05
N ASP A 6 -8.98 2.43 -1.23
CA ASP A 6 -8.51 1.52 -0.19
C ASP A 6 -8.39 0.09 -0.77
N PRO A 7 -7.17 -0.44 -0.93
CA PRO A 7 -6.94 -1.76 -1.51
C PRO A 7 -7.18 -2.91 -0.52
N TYR A 8 -7.90 -2.70 0.58
CA TYR A 8 -8.22 -3.75 1.56
C TYR A 8 -8.80 -5.03 0.93
N MET A 9 -9.63 -4.89 -0.11
CA MET A 9 -10.21 -6.03 -0.83
C MET A 9 -9.17 -6.91 -1.56
N ILE A 10 -8.01 -6.33 -1.91
CA ILE A 10 -6.88 -7.00 -2.58
C ILE A 10 -5.64 -7.12 -1.66
N ARG A 11 -5.82 -7.03 -0.34
CA ARG A 11 -4.72 -7.08 0.66
C ARG A 11 -3.92 -8.40 0.69
N HIS A 12 -4.39 -9.42 -0.02
CA HIS A 12 -3.64 -10.67 -0.21
C HIS A 12 -2.43 -10.47 -1.13
N LEU A 13 -2.41 -9.38 -1.92
CA LEU A 13 -1.26 -8.99 -2.72
C LEU A 13 -0.11 -8.45 -1.85
N PRO A 14 1.15 -8.73 -2.21
CA PRO A 14 2.31 -8.13 -1.58
C PRO A 14 2.23 -6.61 -1.55
N LEU A 15 2.76 -5.99 -0.49
CA LEU A 15 2.77 -4.53 -0.33
C LEU A 15 3.40 -3.81 -1.54
N SER A 16 4.40 -4.42 -2.18
CA SER A 16 5.09 -3.89 -3.36
C SER A 16 4.26 -3.92 -4.65
N GLU A 17 3.24 -4.78 -4.75
CA GLU A 17 2.42 -4.93 -5.96
C GLU A 17 1.14 -4.08 -5.92
N LEU A 18 0.79 -3.57 -4.74
CA LEU A 18 -0.40 -2.73 -4.57
C LEU A 18 -0.39 -1.47 -5.46
N PRO A 19 0.70 -0.69 -5.54
CA PRO A 19 0.69 0.54 -6.33
C PRO A 19 0.34 0.31 -7.80
N ASP A 20 0.96 -0.69 -8.45
CA ASP A 20 0.66 -1.05 -9.83
C ASP A 20 -0.79 -1.52 -10.00
N THR A 21 -1.28 -2.34 -9.05
CA THR A 21 -2.65 -2.85 -9.12
C THR A 21 -3.68 -1.73 -8.97
N VAL A 22 -3.45 -0.78 -8.05
CA VAL A 22 -4.33 0.37 -7.83
C VAL A 22 -4.30 1.32 -9.03
N ALA A 23 -3.13 1.55 -9.63
CA ALA A 23 -2.98 2.33 -10.86
C ALA A 23 -3.72 1.68 -12.04
N ALA A 24 -3.63 0.35 -12.19
CA ALA A 24 -4.37 -0.40 -13.21
C ALA A 24 -5.90 -0.33 -13.04
N LEU A 25 -6.40 -0.07 -11.83
CA LEU A 25 -7.81 0.19 -11.54
C LEU A 25 -8.23 1.65 -11.80
N GLY A 26 -7.30 2.52 -12.19
CA GLY A 26 -7.55 3.92 -12.56
C GLY A 26 -7.50 4.90 -11.39
N TYR A 27 -6.84 4.55 -10.28
CA TYR A 27 -6.69 5.42 -9.11
C TYR A 27 -5.25 5.90 -8.95
N ASP A 28 -5.07 7.21 -8.77
CA ASP A 28 -3.75 7.82 -8.57
C ASP A 28 -3.34 7.92 -7.09
N GLN A 29 -4.21 7.50 -6.17
CA GLN A 29 -4.01 7.66 -4.72
C GLN A 29 -4.48 6.40 -3.97
N ILE A 30 -3.76 6.07 -2.90
CA ILE A 30 -4.06 4.95 -2.01
C ILE A 30 -4.39 5.48 -0.61
N GLU A 31 -5.50 5.03 -0.05
CA GLU A 31 -5.78 5.10 1.38
C GLU A 31 -5.54 3.72 1.99
N LEU A 32 -4.35 3.52 2.55
CA LEU A 32 -3.92 2.17 2.93
C LEU A 32 -4.52 1.75 4.26
N SER A 33 -5.55 0.89 4.23
CA SER A 33 -6.01 0.22 5.44
C SER A 33 -4.90 -0.61 6.10
N PRO A 34 -4.93 -0.73 7.44
CA PRO A 34 -3.99 -1.53 8.19
C PRO A 34 -3.84 -2.96 7.67
N ARG A 35 -2.60 -3.43 7.69
CA ARG A 35 -2.17 -4.71 7.12
C ARG A 35 -1.00 -5.29 7.89
N SER A 36 -1.06 -6.61 8.10
CA SER A 36 -0.12 -7.40 8.91
C SER A 36 1.35 -7.28 8.48
N ASP A 37 1.60 -6.99 7.22
CA ASP A 37 2.92 -6.82 6.62
C ASP A 37 3.33 -5.34 6.48
N PHE A 38 2.63 -4.38 7.09
CA PHE A 38 3.10 -2.98 7.15
C PHE A 38 2.77 -2.31 8.47
N LEU A 39 1.51 -1.93 8.66
CA LEU A 39 1.01 -1.28 9.86
C LEU A 39 -0.31 -1.94 10.21
N ASP A 40 -0.31 -2.82 11.20
CA ASP A 40 -1.50 -3.57 11.62
C ASP A 40 -2.03 -3.02 12.94
N TRP A 41 -3.30 -3.32 13.23
CA TRP A 41 -3.94 -2.85 14.44
C TRP A 41 -3.38 -3.54 15.68
N TRP A 42 -3.21 -2.79 16.76
CA TRP A 42 -2.92 -3.31 18.10
C TRP A 42 -1.63 -4.12 18.24
N VAL A 43 -0.72 -4.03 17.25
CA VAL A 43 0.60 -4.67 17.27
C VAL A 43 1.71 -3.65 17.02
N MET A 44 2.96 -4.07 17.27
CA MET A 44 4.11 -3.23 16.93
C MET A 44 4.14 -2.98 15.40
N PRO A 45 4.21 -1.70 14.96
CA PRO A 45 4.33 -1.36 13.55
C PRO A 45 5.47 -2.10 12.88
N ARG A 46 5.20 -2.68 11.71
CA ARG A 46 6.23 -3.28 10.84
C ARG A 46 6.67 -2.33 9.72
N ALA A 47 6.34 -1.05 9.84
CA ALA A 47 6.79 0.03 8.98
C ALA A 47 8.26 0.38 9.27
N THR A 48 9.16 -0.58 9.07
CA THR A 48 10.61 -0.36 9.17
C THR A 48 11.09 0.58 8.07
N LYS A 49 12.26 1.21 8.26
CA LYS A 49 12.86 2.09 7.25
C LYS A 49 12.99 1.40 5.88
N GLU A 50 13.44 0.15 5.89
CA GLU A 50 13.58 -0.68 4.68
C GLU A 50 12.23 -0.90 3.99
N ARG A 51 11.20 -1.28 4.76
CA ARG A 51 9.88 -1.55 4.19
C ARG A 51 9.20 -0.29 3.66
N MET A 52 9.32 0.83 4.37
CA MET A 52 8.85 2.13 3.89
C MET A 52 9.57 2.56 2.61
N ALA A 53 10.89 2.36 2.53
CA ALA A 53 11.67 2.68 1.34
C ALA A 53 11.25 1.83 0.14
N GLY A 54 11.06 0.51 0.35
CA GLY A 54 10.58 -0.40 -0.68
C GLY A 54 9.18 -0.03 -1.18
N PHE A 55 8.25 0.26 -0.28
CA PHE A 55 6.89 0.69 -0.66
C PHE A 55 6.91 2.04 -1.40
N LYS A 56 7.75 2.99 -0.96
CA LYS A 56 7.94 4.27 -1.67
C LYS A 56 8.55 4.09 -3.05
N ALA A 57 9.45 3.12 -3.24
CA ALA A 57 10.01 2.81 -4.54
C ALA A 57 8.94 2.23 -5.48
N ALA A 58 8.12 1.28 -4.98
CA ALA A 58 6.98 0.75 -5.73
C ALA A 58 6.02 1.85 -6.18
N MET A 59 5.58 2.72 -5.26
CA MET A 59 4.70 3.86 -5.58
C MET A 59 5.26 4.85 -6.61
N LYS A 60 6.57 4.90 -6.82
CA LYS A 60 7.20 5.78 -7.82
C LYS A 60 7.38 5.11 -9.18
N ALA A 61 7.36 3.78 -9.20
CA ALA A 61 7.53 2.99 -10.41
C ALA A 61 6.20 2.78 -11.15
N SER A 62 5.09 2.84 -10.41
CA SER A 62 3.71 2.77 -10.89
C SER A 62 3.21 4.04 -11.57
#